data_AF-A0A8C0BPI4-F1
#
_entry.id   AF-A0A8C0BPI4-F1
#
_cell.length_a   1.000
_cell.length_b   1.000
_cell.length_c   1.000
_cell.angle_alpha   90.00
_cell.angle_beta   90.00
_cell.angle_gamma   90.00
#
_symmetry.space_group_name_H-M   'P 1'
#
loop_
_entity.id
_entity.type
_entity.pdbx_description
1 polymer ?
#
loop_
_entity_poly.entity_id
_entity_poly.type
_entity_poly.pdbx_seq_one_letter_code
_entity_poly.pdbx_strand_id
1 'polypeptide(L)'
;MLNQRIHPGMLLLLMFLCHFMEDHTVQGKTRLFIRRYVSLLLLLFSVFRARVSLLAVFNASLQGPTGQKLTNVDCGPGKKCKMNKKNKPRCVCAPDCSNITWKGPVCGLDGKTYRNECALLKARCKEQPELEVQYQGKCKKTCRDVLCPGSSTCVVDQTNNAYCVTCNRICPEPTSPEQYLCGNDGITYASACHLRKATCLLGRSIGLAYEGKCIKAKSCEDIQCSAGKKCLWDFKVGRGRCALCDEVCPESKSDEAVCASDNTTYPSECAMKEAACSMGVLLEVKHSGSCNSINEDPEDEEEDEDQDYTFPISSILEW
;
A
#
# COMPACT_ATOMS: atom_id res chain seq x y z
N MET A 1 24.59 55.13 -12.55
CA MET A 1 26.04 55.08 -12.25
C MET A 1 26.48 53.61 -12.31
N LEU A 2 26.65 53.07 -13.52
CA LEU A 2 27.13 51.71 -13.76
C LEU A 2 28.67 51.77 -13.84
N ASN A 3 29.37 51.16 -12.89
CA ASN A 3 30.84 51.12 -12.90
C ASN A 3 31.30 49.65 -12.94
N GLN A 4 31.37 49.07 -14.15
CA GLN A 4 31.94 47.74 -14.36
C GLN A 4 33.47 47.87 -14.48
N ARG A 5 34.19 47.29 -13.52
CA ARG A 5 35.65 47.13 -13.58
C ARG A 5 36.00 46.17 -14.72
N ILE A 6 36.62 46.68 -15.77
CA ILE A 6 37.17 45.91 -16.88
C ILE A 6 38.32 45.05 -16.34
N HIS A 7 38.25 43.73 -16.54
CA HIS A 7 39.27 42.79 -16.10
C HIS A 7 40.58 43.07 -16.85
N PRO A 8 41.76 43.09 -16.19
CA PRO A 8 43.04 43.50 -16.81
C PRO A 8 43.45 42.68 -18.04
N GLY A 9 42.93 41.46 -18.21
CA GLY A 9 43.15 40.63 -19.40
C GLY A 9 42.39 41.09 -20.66
N MET A 10 41.28 41.82 -20.52
CA MET A 10 40.50 42.33 -21.65
C MET A 10 41.12 43.60 -22.25
N LEU A 11 41.88 44.35 -21.44
CA LEU A 11 42.65 45.53 -21.89
C LEU A 11 43.84 45.12 -22.76
N LEU A 12 44.52 44.01 -22.42
CA LEU A 12 45.59 43.42 -23.22
C LEU A 12 45.10 42.91 -24.59
N LEU A 13 43.90 42.33 -24.64
CA LEU A 13 43.31 41.85 -25.88
C LEU A 13 42.91 43.01 -26.83
N LEU A 14 42.39 44.10 -26.27
CA LEU A 14 42.03 45.30 -27.04
C LEU A 14 43.28 46.07 -27.51
N MET A 15 44.35 46.13 -26.72
CA MET A 15 45.63 46.73 -27.13
C MET A 15 46.29 45.93 -28.27
N PHE A 16 46.23 44.59 -28.24
CA PHE A 16 46.73 43.75 -29.33
C PHE A 16 45.92 43.90 -30.63
N LEU A 17 44.61 44.13 -30.53
CA LEU A 17 43.75 44.35 -31.69
C LEU A 17 43.90 45.77 -32.27
N CYS A 18 44.17 46.78 -31.44
CA CYS A 18 44.46 48.15 -31.88
C CYS A 18 45.81 48.24 -32.60
N HIS A 19 46.87 47.60 -32.08
CA HIS A 19 48.20 47.64 -32.71
C HIS A 19 48.25 46.92 -34.06
N PHE A 20 47.30 46.02 -34.33
CA PHE A 20 47.22 45.26 -35.58
C PHE A 20 46.39 45.97 -36.67
N MET A 21 45.67 47.04 -36.34
CA MET A 21 44.83 47.78 -37.28
C MET A 21 45.51 48.99 -37.92
N GLU A 22 46.73 49.33 -37.51
CA GLU A 22 47.44 50.53 -37.96
C GLU A 22 48.49 50.30 -39.05
N ASP A 23 48.64 49.08 -39.57
CA ASP A 23 49.57 48.81 -40.67
C ASP A 23 48.91 48.08 -41.85
N HIS A 24 48.89 48.80 -42.98
CA HIS A 24 48.69 48.36 -44.36
C HIS A 24 47.28 48.42 -44.97
N THR A 25 47.02 49.58 -45.56
CA THR A 25 46.46 49.69 -46.92
C THR A 25 47.33 48.94 -47.95
N VAL A 26 46.66 48.34 -48.96
CA VAL A 26 47.18 47.90 -50.28
C VAL A 26 47.60 46.41 -50.43
N GLN A 27 46.73 45.71 -51.18
CA GLN A 27 46.94 44.58 -52.10
C GLN A 27 47.49 43.22 -51.61
N GLY A 28 46.57 42.26 -51.54
CA GLY A 28 46.67 41.05 -52.37
C GLY A 28 47.69 39.98 -51.94
N LYS A 29 47.47 39.31 -50.80
CA LYS A 29 47.93 37.92 -50.52
C LYS A 29 47.32 37.37 -49.22
N THR A 30 46.00 37.46 -49.09
CA THR A 30 45.31 37.38 -47.78
C THR A 30 44.35 36.19 -47.64
N ARG A 31 44.70 34.99 -48.14
CA ARG A 31 43.89 33.77 -47.92
C ARG A 31 44.64 32.55 -47.40
N LEU A 32 45.95 32.44 -47.61
CA LEU A 32 46.74 31.28 -47.14
C LEU A 32 47.28 31.46 -45.71
N PHE A 33 47.63 32.69 -45.32
CA PHE A 33 48.17 33.00 -44.00
C PHE A 33 47.11 32.96 -42.90
N ILE A 34 45.92 33.51 -43.17
CA ILE A 34 44.78 33.50 -42.24
C ILE A 34 44.33 32.06 -41.94
N ARG A 35 44.32 31.16 -42.95
CA ARG A 35 43.96 29.74 -42.76
C ARG A 35 44.94 28.99 -41.86
N ARG A 36 46.25 29.23 -41.98
CA ARG A 36 47.26 28.62 -41.10
C ARG A 36 47.19 29.17 -39.67
N TYR A 37 46.92 30.46 -39.51
CA TYR A 37 46.84 31.10 -38.21
C TYR A 37 45.58 30.70 -37.42
N VAL A 38 44.43 30.60 -38.11
CA VAL A 38 43.16 30.14 -37.50
C VAL A 38 43.22 28.67 -37.10
N SER A 39 43.86 27.80 -37.90
CA SER A 39 44.08 26.39 -37.51
C SER A 39 45.01 26.25 -36.31
N LEU A 40 46.06 27.09 -36.20
CA LEU A 40 46.98 27.08 -35.06
C LEU A 40 46.29 27.61 -33.79
N LEU A 41 45.44 28.63 -33.91
CA LEU A 41 44.63 29.14 -32.80
C LEU A 41 43.59 28.12 -32.33
N LEU A 42 42.93 27.39 -33.25
CA LEU A 42 41.96 26.34 -32.89
C LEU A 42 42.63 25.14 -32.19
N LEU A 43 43.86 24.78 -32.60
CA LEU A 43 44.68 23.75 -31.92
C LEU A 43 45.15 24.23 -30.53
N LEU A 44 45.54 25.50 -30.39
CA LEU A 44 45.90 26.05 -29.09
C LEU A 44 44.67 26.14 -28.16
N PHE A 45 43.49 26.50 -28.69
CA PHE A 45 42.24 26.48 -27.94
C PHE A 45 41.81 25.08 -27.50
N SER A 46 42.01 24.05 -28.32
CA SER A 46 41.69 22.66 -27.93
C SER A 46 42.65 22.12 -26.86
N VAL A 47 43.93 22.45 -26.94
CA VAL A 47 44.94 22.13 -25.90
C VAL A 47 44.68 22.92 -24.61
N PHE A 48 44.22 24.18 -24.70
CA PHE A 48 43.82 24.97 -23.54
C PHE A 48 42.54 24.43 -22.89
N ARG A 49 41.55 24.00 -23.67
CA ARG A 49 40.33 23.34 -23.17
C ARG A 49 40.63 22.01 -22.47
N ALA A 50 41.60 21.23 -22.97
CA ALA A 50 42.04 19.99 -22.35
C ALA A 50 42.78 20.22 -21.02
N ARG A 51 43.63 21.27 -20.92
CA ARG A 51 44.31 21.63 -19.66
C ARG A 51 43.38 22.25 -18.61
N VAL A 52 42.39 23.05 -19.02
CA VAL A 52 41.35 23.57 -18.10
C VAL A 52 40.46 22.44 -17.58
N SER A 53 40.23 21.39 -18.38
CA SER A 53 39.47 20.21 -17.94
C SER A 53 40.24 19.37 -16.90
N LEU A 54 41.57 19.24 -17.00
CA LEU A 54 42.37 18.53 -15.98
C LEU A 54 42.50 19.32 -14.66
N LEU A 55 42.61 20.65 -14.72
CA LEU A 55 42.66 21.50 -13.52
C LEU A 55 41.30 21.63 -12.81
N ALA A 56 40.20 21.54 -13.55
CA ALA A 56 38.85 21.51 -12.98
C ALA A 56 38.58 20.20 -12.22
N VAL A 57 39.15 19.07 -12.65
CA VAL A 57 38.99 17.76 -11.96
C VAL A 57 39.83 17.70 -10.68
N PHE A 58 41.01 18.33 -10.65
CA PHE A 58 41.86 18.33 -9.44
C PHE A 58 41.34 19.27 -8.33
N ASN A 59 40.71 20.40 -8.68
CA ASN A 59 40.14 21.32 -7.68
C ASN A 59 38.81 20.85 -7.07
N ALA A 60 38.16 19.82 -7.63
CA ALA A 60 36.93 19.25 -7.09
C ALA A 60 37.16 18.28 -5.92
N SER A 61 38.42 17.92 -5.61
CA SER A 61 38.74 16.89 -4.60
C SER A 61 39.35 17.44 -3.30
N LEU A 62 39.52 18.76 -3.16
CA LEU A 62 40.06 19.40 -1.94
C LEU A 62 39.00 20.16 -1.11
N GLN A 63 37.73 19.92 -1.37
CA GLN A 63 36.65 20.20 -0.42
C GLN A 63 36.07 18.87 0.05
N GLY A 64 36.79 18.21 0.95
CA GLY A 64 36.11 17.35 1.92
C GLY A 64 34.99 18.16 2.58
N PRO A 65 33.87 17.53 3.01
CA PRO A 65 32.73 18.26 3.55
C PRO A 65 33.19 19.00 4.81
N THR A 66 33.54 20.27 4.63
CA THR A 66 33.78 21.22 5.71
C THR A 66 32.52 21.21 6.55
N GLY A 67 32.69 21.08 7.87
CA GLY A 67 31.63 20.90 8.83
C GLY A 67 30.47 21.86 8.61
N GLN A 68 29.45 21.42 7.87
CA GLN A 68 28.16 22.06 7.82
C GLN A 68 27.58 21.86 9.22
N LYS A 69 27.76 22.87 10.06
CA LYS A 69 26.99 23.06 11.28
C LYS A 69 25.51 22.86 10.92
N LEU A 70 24.75 22.32 11.88
CA LEU A 70 23.32 21.96 11.83
C LEU A 70 22.33 23.03 11.33
N THR A 71 22.78 24.14 10.75
CA THR A 71 22.05 25.40 10.70
C THR A 71 21.17 25.60 9.48
N ASN A 72 21.12 24.69 8.50
CA ASN A 72 20.22 24.92 7.34
C ASN A 72 19.78 23.67 6.57
N VAL A 73 19.56 22.54 7.25
CA VAL A 73 18.94 21.36 6.61
C VAL A 73 17.44 21.41 6.85
N ASP A 74 16.68 21.87 5.86
CA ASP A 74 15.22 21.74 5.85
C ASP A 74 14.84 20.29 5.50
N CYS A 75 14.21 19.62 6.46
CA CYS A 75 13.77 18.24 6.32
C CYS A 75 12.31 18.10 5.88
N GLY A 76 11.61 19.22 5.68
CA GLY A 76 10.18 19.25 5.46
C GLY A 76 9.35 18.93 6.72
N PRO A 77 8.01 18.90 6.59
CA PRO A 77 7.10 18.75 7.71
C PRO A 77 7.25 17.38 8.41
N GLY A 78 7.13 17.36 9.73
CA GLY A 78 7.15 16.14 10.55
C GLY A 78 8.52 15.44 10.62
N LYS A 79 9.59 16.09 10.18
CA LYS A 79 10.97 15.58 10.24
C LYS A 79 11.89 16.59 10.90
N LYS A 80 12.92 16.09 11.59
CA LYS A 80 13.97 16.91 12.19
C LYS A 80 15.35 16.44 11.79
N CYS A 81 16.30 17.36 11.70
CA CYS A 81 17.69 17.02 11.43
C CYS A 81 18.37 16.47 12.70
N LYS A 82 18.97 15.28 12.61
CA LYS A 82 19.76 14.66 13.69
C LYS A 82 21.07 14.11 13.12
N MET A 83 22.17 14.30 13.85
CA MET A 83 23.46 13.72 13.49
C MET A 83 23.45 12.20 13.71
N ASN A 84 23.93 11.45 12.72
CA ASN A 84 24.12 10.00 12.87
C ASN A 84 25.47 9.67 13.55
N LYS A 85 25.74 8.38 13.79
CA LYS A 85 27.01 7.89 14.40
C LYS A 85 28.28 8.27 13.62
N LYS A 86 28.16 8.69 12.35
CA LYS A 86 29.26 9.12 11.48
C LYS A 86 29.36 10.64 11.38
N ASN A 87 28.73 11.39 12.31
CA ASN A 87 28.63 12.85 12.29
C ASN A 87 28.12 13.42 10.96
N LYS A 88 27.18 12.73 10.29
CA LYS A 88 26.50 13.24 9.10
C LYS A 88 25.05 13.64 9.44
N PRO A 89 24.55 14.80 8.97
CA PRO A 89 23.17 15.20 9.18
C PRO A 89 22.21 14.23 8.48
N ARG A 90 21.17 13.80 9.19
CA ARG A 90 20.10 12.94 8.65
C ARG A 90 18.76 13.45 9.10
N CYS A 91 17.83 13.59 8.16
CA CYS A 91 16.44 13.85 8.48
C CYS A 91 15.80 12.60 9.06
N VAL A 92 15.23 12.72 10.26
CA VAL A 92 14.54 11.64 10.96
C VAL A 92 13.10 12.05 11.25
N CYS A 93 12.18 11.08 11.18
CA CYS A 93 10.78 11.30 11.51
C CYS A 93 10.60 11.72 12.97
N ALA A 94 9.94 12.85 13.14
CA ALA A 94 9.57 13.46 14.40
C ALA A 94 8.19 14.10 14.26
N PRO A 95 7.12 13.28 14.14
CA PRO A 95 5.76 13.79 14.14
C PRO A 95 5.47 14.51 15.46
N ASP A 96 4.60 15.52 15.43
CA ASP A 96 4.07 16.12 16.65
C ASP A 96 3.09 15.14 17.29
N CYS A 97 3.32 14.83 18.56
CA CYS A 97 2.52 13.88 19.34
C CYS A 97 1.89 14.52 20.58
N SER A 98 1.95 15.85 20.69
CA SER A 98 1.52 16.60 21.89
C SER A 98 0.00 16.61 22.03
N ASN A 99 -0.73 16.73 20.92
CA ASN A 99 -2.19 16.84 20.88
C ASN A 99 -2.93 15.50 20.81
N ILE A 100 -2.23 14.38 20.96
CA ILE A 100 -2.83 13.04 20.95
C ILE A 100 -3.49 12.77 22.30
N THR A 101 -4.82 12.69 22.33
CA THR A 101 -5.59 12.44 23.55
C THR A 101 -5.58 10.97 23.96
N TRP A 102 -5.73 10.05 22.99
CA TRP A 102 -5.71 8.62 23.23
C TRP A 102 -4.28 8.10 23.45
N LYS A 103 -4.01 7.54 24.64
CA LYS A 103 -2.67 7.02 25.00
C LYS A 103 -2.51 5.51 24.80
N GLY A 104 -3.61 4.79 24.56
CA GLY A 104 -3.63 3.35 24.35
C GLY A 104 -3.14 2.92 22.96
N PRO A 105 -3.18 1.60 22.67
CA PRO A 105 -2.87 1.08 21.34
C PRO A 105 -3.90 1.54 20.30
N VAL A 106 -3.51 1.50 19.04
CA VAL A 106 -4.37 1.84 17.90
C VAL A 106 -4.24 0.79 16.79
N CYS A 107 -5.31 0.58 16.03
CA CYS A 107 -5.28 -0.26 14.85
C CYS A 107 -5.07 0.62 13.61
N GLY A 108 -4.02 0.33 12.84
CA GLY A 108 -3.74 1.00 11.58
C GLY A 108 -4.58 0.47 10.42
N LEU A 109 -4.75 1.27 9.37
CA LEU A 109 -5.38 0.86 8.10
C LEU A 109 -4.66 -0.33 7.43
N ASP A 110 -3.39 -0.54 7.76
CA ASP A 110 -2.58 -1.68 7.32
C ASP A 110 -2.88 -2.99 8.09
N GLY A 111 -3.89 -2.99 8.97
CA GLY A 111 -4.26 -4.14 9.80
C GLY A 111 -3.28 -4.43 10.94
N LYS A 112 -2.32 -3.53 11.21
CA LYS A 112 -1.33 -3.72 12.27
C LYS A 112 -1.68 -2.94 13.53
N THR A 113 -1.40 -3.56 14.67
CA THR A 113 -1.53 -2.89 15.97
C THR A 113 -0.28 -2.07 16.25
N TYR A 114 -0.48 -0.78 16.51
CA TYR A 114 0.56 0.12 16.96
C TYR A 114 0.40 0.37 18.46
N ARG A 115 1.51 0.40 19.19
CA ARG A 115 1.51 0.62 20.64
C ARG A 115 0.81 1.91 21.08
N ASN A 116 0.76 2.91 20.19
CA ASN A 116 0.01 4.15 20.31
C ASN A 116 0.01 4.91 18.96
N GLU A 117 -0.80 5.96 18.85
CA GLU A 117 -0.93 6.78 17.65
C GLU A 117 0.39 7.45 17.23
N CYS A 118 1.21 7.93 18.18
CA CYS A 118 2.51 8.52 17.86
C CYS A 118 3.46 7.53 17.17
N ALA A 119 3.41 6.25 17.55
CA ALA A 119 4.17 5.19 16.89
C ALA A 119 3.68 4.96 15.46
N LEU A 120 2.37 4.99 15.23
CA LEU A 120 1.78 4.91 13.90
C LEU A 120 2.21 6.10 13.02
N LEU A 121 2.11 7.34 13.51
CA LEU A 121 2.54 8.54 12.78
C LEU A 121 4.02 8.48 12.39
N LYS A 122 4.86 7.86 13.24
CA LYS A 122 6.27 7.65 12.93
C LYS A 122 6.48 6.59 11.85
N ALA A 123 5.69 5.52 11.85
CA ALA A 123 5.69 4.51 10.79
C ALA A 123 5.21 5.12 9.46
N ARG A 124 4.14 5.93 9.51
CA ARG A 124 3.63 6.69 8.36
C ARG A 124 4.71 7.52 7.69
N CYS A 125 5.44 8.31 8.47
CA CYS A 125 6.52 9.16 7.97
C CYS A 125 7.71 8.38 7.37
N LYS A 126 7.96 7.15 7.84
CA LYS A 126 9.11 6.35 7.43
C LYS A 126 8.85 5.53 6.17
N GLU A 127 7.69 4.88 6.10
CA GLU A 127 7.47 3.76 5.17
C GLU A 127 6.14 3.85 4.42
N GLN A 128 5.07 4.33 5.07
CA GLN A 128 3.70 4.21 4.53
C GLN A 128 2.93 5.54 4.61
N PRO A 129 3.00 6.41 3.58
CA PRO A 129 2.38 7.73 3.61
C PRO A 129 0.87 7.74 3.89
N GLU A 130 0.14 6.73 3.43
CA GLU A 130 -1.32 6.55 3.56
C GLU A 130 -1.74 5.89 4.89
N LEU A 131 -0.80 5.60 5.79
CA LEU A 131 -1.10 4.88 7.04
C LEU A 131 -1.84 5.79 8.02
N GLU A 132 -3.07 5.43 8.36
CA GLU A 132 -3.88 6.14 9.36
C GLU A 132 -4.44 5.19 10.42
N VAL A 133 -4.93 5.77 11.53
CA VAL A 133 -5.68 5.02 12.53
C VAL A 133 -7.09 4.77 11.99
N GLN A 134 -7.52 3.52 11.96
CA GLN A 134 -8.90 3.19 11.60
C GLN A 134 -9.82 3.04 12.83
N TYR A 135 -9.30 2.59 13.96
CA TYR A 135 -10.01 2.58 15.25
C TYR A 135 -9.04 2.51 16.43
N GLN A 136 -9.54 2.90 17.61
CA GLN A 136 -8.80 2.85 18.87
C GLN A 136 -8.77 1.43 19.44
N GLY A 137 -7.67 1.04 20.09
CA GLY A 137 -7.45 -0.30 20.60
C GLY A 137 -6.54 -1.16 19.71
N LYS A 138 -6.37 -2.43 20.05
CA LYS A 138 -5.64 -3.39 19.22
C LYS A 138 -6.50 -3.82 18.03
N CYS A 139 -5.87 -4.22 16.93
CA CYS A 139 -6.60 -4.81 15.81
C CYS A 139 -7.27 -6.12 16.23
N LYS A 140 -8.50 -6.35 15.78
CA LYS A 140 -9.33 -7.51 16.14
C LYS A 140 -9.57 -8.45 14.96
N LYS A 141 -9.88 -9.70 15.28
CA LYS A 141 -10.23 -10.79 14.35
C LYS A 141 -11.72 -10.95 14.10
N THR A 142 -12.56 -10.11 14.69
CA THR A 142 -13.99 -10.06 14.38
C THR A 142 -14.47 -8.64 14.62
N CYS A 143 -15.67 -8.32 14.14
CA CYS A 143 -16.32 -7.07 14.48
C CYS A 143 -16.94 -7.05 15.90
N ARG A 144 -16.77 -8.10 16.70
CA ARG A 144 -17.24 -8.13 18.08
C ARG A 144 -16.42 -7.13 18.90
N ASP A 145 -17.12 -6.20 19.55
CA ASP A 145 -16.53 -5.13 20.36
C ASP A 145 -15.55 -4.22 19.59
N VAL A 146 -15.75 -4.06 18.29
CA VAL A 146 -15.06 -3.04 17.49
C VAL A 146 -15.97 -1.81 17.40
N LEU A 147 -15.52 -0.71 17.99
CA LEU A 147 -16.20 0.58 17.92
C LEU A 147 -15.57 1.44 16.83
N CYS A 148 -16.25 1.52 15.69
CA CYS A 148 -15.78 2.34 14.58
C CYS A 148 -16.05 3.83 14.85
N PRO A 149 -15.09 4.72 14.52
CA PRO A 149 -15.25 6.15 14.72
C PRO A 149 -16.29 6.75 13.76
N GLY A 150 -17.03 7.75 14.22
CA GLY A 150 -17.97 8.52 13.40
C GLY A 150 -19.09 7.67 12.81
N SER A 151 -19.22 7.69 11.48
CA SER A 151 -20.25 6.95 10.73
C SER A 151 -19.70 5.71 10.01
N SER A 152 -18.47 5.31 10.31
CA SER A 152 -17.85 4.12 9.75
C SER A 152 -18.50 2.85 10.28
N THR A 153 -18.51 1.81 9.46
CA THR A 153 -19.06 0.48 9.74
C THR A 153 -17.93 -0.52 9.85
N CYS A 154 -18.05 -1.48 10.77
CA CYS A 154 -17.09 -2.57 10.87
C CYS A 154 -17.34 -3.62 9.78
N VAL A 155 -16.29 -4.03 9.08
CA VAL A 155 -16.27 -5.14 8.12
C VAL A 155 -15.11 -6.09 8.40
N VAL A 156 -15.22 -7.35 7.99
CA VAL A 156 -14.11 -8.30 8.05
C VAL A 156 -13.61 -8.70 6.67
N ASP A 157 -12.30 -8.98 6.56
CA ASP A 157 -11.68 -9.58 5.37
C ASP A 157 -11.78 -11.12 5.36
N GLN A 158 -11.23 -11.76 4.33
CA GLN A 158 -11.21 -13.22 4.18
C GLN A 158 -10.41 -13.96 5.26
N THR A 159 -9.55 -13.25 6.01
CA THR A 159 -8.79 -13.78 7.16
C THR A 159 -9.37 -13.32 8.50
N ASN A 160 -10.62 -12.83 8.46
CA ASN A 160 -11.39 -12.28 9.56
C ASN A 160 -10.80 -11.02 10.22
N ASN A 161 -9.81 -10.33 9.64
CA ASN A 161 -9.36 -9.07 10.27
C ASN A 161 -10.46 -8.00 10.17
N ALA A 162 -10.71 -7.29 11.27
CA ALA A 162 -11.74 -6.27 11.34
C ALA A 162 -11.22 -4.90 10.89
N TYR A 163 -12.02 -4.22 10.07
CA TYR A 163 -11.73 -2.89 9.54
C TYR A 163 -12.91 -1.94 9.73
N CYS A 164 -12.62 -0.66 9.98
CA CYS A 164 -13.62 0.40 9.99
C CYS A 164 -13.62 1.15 8.68
N VAL A 165 -14.71 1.05 7.93
CA VAL A 165 -14.84 1.61 6.57
C VAL A 165 -16.10 2.43 6.43
N THR A 166 -16.12 3.37 5.50
CA THR A 166 -17.32 4.14 5.18
C THR A 166 -18.08 3.46 4.05
N CYS A 167 -19.24 2.87 4.36
CA CYS A 167 -20.08 2.24 3.36
C CYS A 167 -20.72 3.27 2.43
N ASN A 168 -20.64 3.06 1.11
CA ASN A 168 -21.44 3.85 0.18
C ASN A 168 -22.93 3.51 0.33
N ARG A 169 -23.73 4.51 0.73
CA ARG A 169 -25.18 4.34 0.95
C ARG A 169 -26.03 4.74 -0.25
N ILE A 170 -25.45 5.46 -1.21
CA ILE A 170 -26.15 5.99 -2.38
C ILE A 170 -25.70 5.21 -3.61
N CYS A 171 -26.64 4.57 -4.26
CA CYS A 171 -26.41 3.84 -5.49
C CYS A 171 -27.26 4.45 -6.61
N PRO A 172 -26.73 4.55 -7.84
CA PRO A 172 -27.54 4.94 -8.99
C PRO A 172 -28.56 3.85 -9.29
N GLU A 173 -29.73 4.27 -9.78
CA GLU A 173 -30.75 3.36 -10.29
C GLU A 173 -30.23 2.59 -11.50
N PRO A 174 -30.59 1.30 -11.64
CA PRO A 174 -30.11 0.49 -12.75
C PRO A 174 -30.67 0.98 -14.08
N THR A 175 -29.81 1.01 -15.11
CA THR A 175 -30.20 1.45 -16.46
C THR A 175 -30.61 0.31 -17.38
N SER A 176 -30.31 -0.93 -17.03
CA SER A 176 -30.71 -2.12 -17.80
C SER A 176 -30.98 -3.33 -16.90
N PRO A 177 -31.83 -4.29 -17.36
CA PRO A 177 -32.07 -5.54 -16.65
C PRO A 177 -30.83 -6.45 -16.49
N GLU A 178 -29.79 -6.25 -17.30
CA GLU A 178 -28.55 -7.03 -17.26
C GLU A 178 -27.67 -6.68 -16.04
N GLN A 179 -27.94 -5.56 -15.38
CA GLN A 179 -27.19 -5.13 -14.19
C GLN A 179 -27.61 -5.86 -12.91
N TYR A 180 -28.75 -6.55 -12.92
CA TYR A 180 -29.21 -7.30 -11.77
C TYR A 180 -28.25 -8.43 -11.42
N LEU A 181 -28.13 -8.73 -10.14
CA LEU A 181 -27.23 -9.75 -9.61
C LEU A 181 -27.96 -10.61 -8.58
N CYS A 182 -27.69 -11.91 -8.55
CA CYS A 182 -28.14 -12.79 -7.48
C CYS A 182 -27.00 -12.97 -6.48
N GLY A 183 -27.22 -12.60 -5.21
CA GLY A 183 -26.26 -12.84 -4.13
C GLY A 183 -26.30 -14.30 -3.64
N ASN A 184 -25.23 -14.77 -2.99
CA ASN A 184 -25.23 -16.10 -2.36
C ASN A 184 -26.21 -16.21 -1.19
N ASP A 185 -26.74 -15.08 -0.71
CA ASP A 185 -27.84 -14.98 0.25
C ASP A 185 -29.23 -15.20 -0.39
N GLY A 186 -29.30 -15.38 -1.72
CA GLY A 186 -30.53 -15.58 -2.48
C GLY A 186 -31.34 -14.29 -2.71
N ILE A 187 -30.74 -13.14 -2.46
CA ILE A 187 -31.37 -11.83 -2.69
C ILE A 187 -30.98 -11.32 -4.07
N THR A 188 -31.97 -10.80 -4.80
CA THR A 188 -31.75 -10.10 -6.06
C THR A 188 -31.35 -8.66 -5.78
N TYR A 189 -30.17 -8.29 -6.22
CA TYR A 189 -29.62 -6.95 -6.13
C TYR A 189 -29.78 -6.22 -7.46
N ALA A 190 -30.20 -4.95 -7.41
CA ALA A 190 -30.41 -4.13 -8.61
C ALA A 190 -29.13 -3.85 -9.39
N SER A 191 -27.98 -3.79 -8.71
CA SER A 191 -26.67 -3.60 -9.33
C SER A 191 -25.53 -4.04 -8.41
N ALA A 192 -24.30 -4.06 -8.93
CA ALA A 192 -23.09 -4.30 -8.14
C ALA A 192 -22.92 -3.29 -6.98
N CYS A 193 -23.39 -2.04 -7.15
CA CYS A 193 -23.39 -1.06 -6.05
C CYS A 193 -24.28 -1.52 -4.90
N HIS A 194 -25.49 -1.99 -5.22
CA HIS A 194 -26.44 -2.45 -4.22
C HIS A 194 -25.94 -3.69 -3.47
N LEU A 195 -25.33 -4.65 -4.17
CA LEU A 195 -24.71 -5.83 -3.55
C LEU A 195 -23.55 -5.42 -2.62
N ARG A 196 -22.66 -4.51 -3.06
CA ARG A 196 -21.54 -4.01 -2.24
C ARG A 196 -22.04 -3.21 -1.03
N LYS A 197 -23.08 -2.40 -1.19
CA LYS A 197 -23.73 -1.68 -0.09
C LYS A 197 -24.25 -2.66 0.95
N ALA A 198 -25.00 -3.68 0.54
CA ALA A 198 -25.51 -4.70 1.47
C ALA A 198 -24.38 -5.47 2.14
N THR A 199 -23.34 -5.86 1.39
CA THR A 199 -22.13 -6.53 1.92
C THR A 199 -21.45 -5.69 3.00
N CYS A 200 -21.26 -4.39 2.75
CA CYS A 200 -20.63 -3.48 3.70
C CYS A 200 -21.48 -3.27 4.96
N LEU A 201 -22.80 -3.12 4.80
CA LEU A 201 -23.72 -2.97 5.93
C LEU A 201 -23.88 -4.26 6.76
N LEU A 202 -23.71 -5.43 6.13
CA LEU A 202 -23.70 -6.72 6.81
C LEU A 202 -22.40 -6.95 7.60
N GLY A 203 -21.30 -6.30 7.22
CA GLY A 203 -20.00 -6.45 7.87
C GLY A 203 -19.19 -7.66 7.41
N ARG A 204 -19.68 -8.44 6.44
CA ARG A 204 -18.98 -9.61 5.88
C ARG A 204 -19.39 -9.87 4.43
N SER A 205 -18.57 -10.61 3.70
CA SER A 205 -18.81 -11.00 2.31
C SER A 205 -20.13 -11.76 2.13
N ILE A 206 -21.05 -11.23 1.33
CA ILE A 206 -22.21 -11.97 0.81
C ILE A 206 -21.75 -12.82 -0.39
N GLY A 207 -21.02 -12.20 -1.31
CA GLY A 207 -20.56 -12.85 -2.54
C GLY A 207 -21.65 -12.93 -3.61
N LEU A 208 -21.20 -12.90 -4.87
CA LEU A 208 -22.05 -13.06 -6.04
C LEU A 208 -22.30 -14.55 -6.30
N ALA A 209 -23.57 -14.95 -6.41
CA ALA A 209 -23.93 -16.29 -6.89
C ALA A 209 -23.83 -16.33 -8.42
N TYR A 210 -24.58 -15.47 -9.11
CA TYR A 210 -24.58 -15.38 -10.57
C TYR A 210 -25.18 -14.06 -11.06
N GLU A 211 -24.91 -13.72 -12.32
CA GLU A 211 -25.45 -12.53 -12.99
C GLU A 211 -26.93 -12.71 -13.33
N GLY A 212 -27.73 -11.64 -13.24
CA GLY A 212 -29.18 -11.67 -13.40
C GLY A 212 -29.95 -11.75 -12.07
N LYS A 213 -31.27 -11.92 -12.17
CA LYS A 213 -32.14 -12.04 -10.98
C LYS A 213 -32.03 -13.43 -10.38
N CYS A 214 -32.24 -13.54 -9.07
CA CYS A 214 -32.34 -14.85 -8.44
C CYS A 214 -33.55 -15.62 -8.98
N ILE A 215 -33.37 -16.93 -9.15
CA ILE A 215 -34.40 -17.87 -9.62
C ILE A 215 -34.55 -18.98 -8.58
N LYS A 216 -35.73 -19.60 -8.53
CA LYS A 216 -35.99 -20.76 -7.65
C LYS A 216 -35.49 -22.04 -8.32
N ALA A 217 -34.17 -22.11 -8.55
CA ALA A 217 -33.50 -23.27 -9.12
C ALA A 217 -33.64 -24.49 -8.18
N LYS A 218 -33.74 -25.68 -8.76
CA LYS A 218 -33.71 -26.97 -8.04
C LYS A 218 -32.38 -27.70 -8.24
N SER A 219 -31.67 -27.39 -9.33
CA SER A 219 -30.34 -27.91 -9.63
C SER A 219 -29.55 -26.89 -10.43
N CYS A 220 -28.28 -27.21 -10.72
CA CYS A 220 -27.45 -26.39 -11.60
C CYS A 220 -27.94 -26.35 -13.06
N GLU A 221 -28.86 -27.22 -13.47
CA GLU A 221 -29.42 -27.23 -14.83
C GLU A 221 -30.32 -26.02 -15.08
N ASP A 222 -30.89 -25.44 -14.02
CA ASP A 222 -31.72 -24.24 -14.10
C ASP A 222 -30.89 -22.95 -14.19
N ILE A 223 -29.59 -23.00 -13.88
CA ILE A 223 -28.72 -21.82 -13.72
C ILE A 223 -27.80 -21.69 -14.94
N GLN A 224 -28.02 -20.64 -15.73
CA GLN A 224 -27.16 -20.32 -16.85
C GLN A 224 -25.98 -19.45 -16.41
N CYS A 225 -24.79 -20.04 -16.37
CA CYS A 225 -23.55 -19.30 -16.10
C CYS A 225 -23.01 -18.58 -17.35
N SER A 226 -22.44 -17.39 -17.15
CA SER A 226 -21.71 -16.64 -18.18
C SER A 226 -20.47 -17.42 -18.65
N ALA A 227 -19.96 -17.08 -19.84
CA ALA A 227 -18.86 -17.80 -20.47
C ALA A 227 -17.64 -17.98 -19.53
N GLY A 228 -17.10 -19.21 -19.48
CA GLY A 228 -15.96 -19.58 -18.65
C GLY A 228 -16.30 -19.92 -17.19
N LYS A 229 -17.54 -19.75 -16.75
CA LYS A 229 -17.98 -20.13 -15.40
C LYS A 229 -18.75 -21.45 -15.41
N LYS A 230 -18.58 -22.27 -14.37
CA LYS A 230 -19.38 -23.47 -14.12
C LYS A 230 -20.28 -23.27 -12.91
N CYS A 231 -21.44 -23.92 -12.91
CA CYS A 231 -22.32 -23.92 -11.74
C CYS A 231 -21.82 -24.93 -10.70
N LEU A 232 -21.76 -24.48 -9.45
CA LEU A 232 -21.49 -25.28 -8.27
C LEU A 232 -22.72 -25.27 -7.37
N TRP A 233 -23.24 -26.45 -7.05
CA TRP A 233 -24.44 -26.60 -6.23
C TRP A 233 -24.09 -26.73 -4.74
N ASP A 234 -24.71 -25.90 -3.89
CA ASP A 234 -24.64 -26.01 -2.44
C ASP A 234 -25.85 -26.82 -1.92
N PHE A 235 -25.60 -28.04 -1.49
CA PHE A 235 -26.63 -28.92 -0.92
C PHE A 235 -27.10 -28.50 0.48
N LYS A 236 -26.31 -27.75 1.24
CA LYS A 236 -26.70 -27.29 2.59
C LYS A 236 -27.80 -26.24 2.50
N VAL A 237 -27.68 -25.34 1.52
CA VAL A 237 -28.61 -24.21 1.34
C VAL A 237 -29.61 -24.44 0.20
N GLY A 238 -29.35 -25.40 -0.69
CA GLY A 238 -30.20 -25.68 -1.85
C GLY A 238 -30.12 -24.58 -2.90
N ARG A 239 -28.92 -24.05 -3.17
CA ARG A 239 -28.68 -22.96 -4.13
C ARG A 239 -27.42 -23.21 -4.95
N GLY A 240 -27.42 -22.77 -6.20
CA GLY A 240 -26.24 -22.82 -7.06
C GLY A 240 -25.52 -21.48 -7.17
N ARG A 241 -24.21 -21.53 -7.45
CA ARG A 241 -23.37 -20.36 -7.76
C ARG A 241 -22.48 -20.63 -8.96
N CYS A 242 -22.25 -19.61 -9.78
CA CYS A 242 -21.33 -19.66 -10.90
C CYS A 242 -19.92 -19.27 -10.45
N ALA A 243 -18.97 -20.18 -10.58
CA ALA A 243 -17.56 -19.96 -10.26
C ALA A 243 -16.68 -20.09 -11.50
N LEU A 244 -15.56 -19.38 -11.51
CA LEU A 244 -14.49 -19.62 -12.48
C LEU A 244 -13.78 -20.93 -12.10
N CYS A 245 -13.49 -21.75 -13.10
CA CYS A 245 -12.92 -23.09 -12.94
C CYS A 245 -11.70 -23.28 -13.86
N ASP A 246 -10.90 -22.23 -14.01
CA ASP A 246 -9.73 -22.14 -14.89
C ASP A 246 -8.40 -22.06 -14.11
N GLU A 247 -8.43 -22.10 -12.78
CA GLU A 247 -7.23 -22.10 -11.95
C GLU A 247 -6.42 -23.40 -12.14
N VAL A 248 -5.13 -23.24 -12.45
CA VAL A 248 -4.17 -24.35 -12.51
C VAL A 248 -3.45 -24.44 -11.16
N CYS A 249 -3.59 -25.58 -10.48
CA CYS A 249 -3.02 -25.76 -9.15
C CYS A 249 -1.54 -26.15 -9.21
N PRO A 250 -0.63 -25.40 -8.54
CA PRO A 250 0.76 -25.81 -8.39
C PRO A 250 0.89 -27.04 -7.47
N GLU A 251 2.03 -27.73 -7.55
CA GLU A 251 2.35 -28.80 -6.59
C GLU A 251 2.36 -28.24 -5.16
N SER A 252 1.54 -28.82 -4.30
CA SER A 252 1.30 -28.37 -2.91
C SER A 252 2.12 -29.18 -1.91
N LYS A 253 2.47 -28.54 -0.80
CA LYS A 253 3.15 -29.21 0.34
C LYS A 253 2.12 -29.84 1.27
N SER A 254 2.55 -30.83 2.08
CA SER A 254 1.69 -31.50 3.07
C SER A 254 1.01 -30.54 4.05
N ASP A 255 1.68 -29.43 4.39
CA ASP A 255 1.24 -28.50 5.43
C ASP A 255 0.10 -27.56 4.95
N GLU A 256 -0.22 -27.60 3.66
CA GLU A 256 -1.30 -26.83 3.03
C GLU A 256 -2.59 -27.63 2.89
N ALA A 257 -2.61 -28.87 3.37
CA ALA A 257 -3.79 -29.73 3.31
C ALA A 257 -4.99 -29.10 4.01
N VAL A 258 -6.19 -29.36 3.49
CA VAL A 258 -7.45 -28.86 4.05
C VAL A 258 -8.49 -29.97 4.14
N CYS A 259 -9.31 -29.92 5.18
CA CYS A 259 -10.52 -30.72 5.26
C CYS A 259 -11.68 -29.92 4.68
N ALA A 260 -12.33 -30.44 3.65
CA ALA A 260 -13.44 -29.77 3.00
C ALA A 260 -14.80 -30.14 3.63
N SER A 261 -15.85 -29.46 3.16
CA SER A 261 -17.22 -29.61 3.65
C SER A 261 -17.86 -30.98 3.40
N ASP A 262 -17.30 -31.77 2.48
CA ASP A 262 -17.67 -33.17 2.21
C ASP A 262 -16.94 -34.17 3.13
N ASN A 263 -16.13 -33.67 4.08
CA ASN A 263 -15.24 -34.43 4.94
C ASN A 263 -14.14 -35.20 4.18
N THR A 264 -13.77 -34.74 2.99
CA THR A 264 -12.60 -35.23 2.25
C THR A 264 -11.38 -34.34 2.53
N THR A 265 -10.21 -34.96 2.73
CA THR A 265 -8.94 -34.23 2.82
C THR A 265 -8.40 -33.96 1.43
N TYR A 266 -8.17 -32.70 1.11
CA TYR A 266 -7.53 -32.26 -0.13
C TYR A 266 -6.10 -31.78 0.15
N PRO A 267 -5.16 -31.98 -0.78
CA PRO A 267 -3.75 -31.59 -0.59
C PRO A 267 -3.57 -30.07 -0.51
N SER A 268 -4.50 -29.28 -1.05
CA SER A 268 -4.56 -27.84 -0.90
C SER A 268 -5.98 -27.31 -1.12
N GLU A 269 -6.23 -26.06 -0.71
CA GLU A 269 -7.48 -25.36 -1.04
C GLU A 269 -7.70 -25.24 -2.56
N CYS A 270 -6.62 -25.14 -3.35
CA CYS A 270 -6.72 -25.11 -4.81
C CYS A 270 -7.25 -26.45 -5.35
N ALA A 271 -6.66 -27.57 -4.93
CA ALA A 271 -7.10 -28.90 -5.35
C ALA A 271 -8.56 -29.18 -4.92
N MET A 272 -8.98 -28.67 -3.76
CA MET A 272 -10.38 -28.71 -3.32
C MET A 272 -11.30 -27.96 -4.30
N LYS A 273 -10.92 -26.74 -4.72
CA LYS A 273 -11.69 -25.94 -5.69
C LYS A 273 -11.75 -26.60 -7.07
N GLU A 274 -10.65 -27.20 -7.51
CA GLU A 274 -10.60 -27.97 -8.76
C GLU A 274 -11.56 -29.18 -8.72
N ALA A 275 -11.58 -29.91 -7.60
CA ALA A 275 -12.50 -31.02 -7.40
C ALA A 275 -13.97 -30.55 -7.36
N ALA A 276 -14.26 -29.46 -6.63
CA ALA A 276 -15.57 -28.81 -6.61
C ALA A 276 -16.06 -28.48 -8.04
N CYS A 277 -15.18 -27.91 -8.86
CA CYS A 277 -15.41 -27.58 -10.26
C CYS A 277 -15.64 -28.79 -11.16
N SER A 278 -14.93 -29.89 -10.91
CA SER A 278 -15.10 -31.16 -11.64
C SER A 278 -16.41 -31.86 -11.28
N MET A 279 -16.83 -31.76 -10.02
CA MET A 279 -18.04 -32.40 -9.51
C MET A 279 -19.31 -31.56 -9.71
N GLY A 280 -19.19 -30.24 -9.90
CA GLY A 280 -20.33 -29.31 -9.92
C GLY A 280 -20.96 -29.11 -8.55
N VAL A 281 -20.20 -29.33 -7.47
CA VAL A 281 -20.65 -29.26 -6.07
C VAL A 281 -19.82 -28.21 -5.35
N LEU A 282 -20.45 -27.33 -4.58
CA LEU A 282 -19.74 -26.35 -3.77
C LEU A 282 -19.02 -27.05 -2.61
N LEU A 283 -17.70 -26.87 -2.55
CA LEU A 283 -16.87 -27.27 -1.41
C LEU A 283 -16.28 -26.05 -0.73
N GLU A 284 -16.34 -26.03 0.60
CA GLU A 284 -15.74 -25.00 1.45
C GLU A 284 -14.77 -25.64 2.44
N VAL A 285 -13.74 -24.89 2.83
CA VAL A 285 -12.79 -25.35 3.87
C VAL A 285 -13.53 -25.40 5.20
N LYS A 286 -13.54 -26.58 5.84
CA LYS A 286 -14.05 -26.80 7.19
C LYS A 286 -12.99 -26.43 8.23
N HIS A 287 -11.77 -26.94 8.04
CA HIS A 287 -10.59 -26.57 8.82
C HIS A 287 -9.31 -26.90 8.04
N SER A 288 -8.19 -26.32 8.48
CA SER A 288 -6.85 -26.65 7.98
C SER A 288 -6.42 -28.04 8.48
N GLY A 289 -5.57 -28.72 7.70
CA GLY A 289 -5.09 -30.07 7.98
C GLY A 289 -6.01 -31.17 7.46
N SER A 290 -5.71 -32.43 7.81
CA SER A 290 -6.52 -33.58 7.41
C SER A 290 -7.81 -33.67 8.21
N CYS A 291 -8.89 -34.18 7.61
CA CYS A 291 -10.15 -34.45 8.32
C CYS A 291 -10.02 -35.46 9.47
N ASN A 292 -8.98 -36.28 9.48
CA ASN A 292 -8.71 -37.25 10.55
C ASN A 292 -7.93 -36.63 11.72
N SER A 293 -7.35 -35.44 11.53
CA SER A 293 -6.77 -34.66 12.62
C SER A 293 -7.95 -34.06 13.40
N ILE A 294 -8.29 -34.66 14.53
CA ILE A 294 -9.16 -34.05 15.52
C ILE A 294 -8.35 -32.86 16.06
N ASN A 295 -8.58 -31.66 15.53
CA ASN A 295 -8.16 -30.47 16.26
C ASN A 295 -9.16 -30.36 17.42
N GLU A 296 -8.68 -30.64 18.63
CA GLU A 296 -9.25 -30.09 19.85
C GLU A 296 -9.32 -28.58 19.60
N ASP A 297 -10.51 -28.06 19.26
CA ASP A 297 -10.77 -26.66 19.49
C ASP A 297 -10.50 -26.43 20.99
N PRO A 298 -9.70 -25.44 21.39
CA PRO A 298 -9.69 -25.04 22.78
C PRO A 298 -11.11 -24.56 23.07
N GLU A 299 -11.89 -25.40 23.76
CA GLU A 299 -12.98 -24.91 24.58
C GLU A 299 -12.40 -23.74 25.38
N ASP A 300 -13.14 -22.64 25.38
CA ASP A 300 -12.82 -21.45 26.14
C ASP A 300 -12.48 -21.86 27.59
N GLU A 301 -11.19 -22.02 27.90
CA GLU A 301 -10.70 -21.93 29.27
C GLU A 301 -10.84 -20.45 29.63
N GLU A 302 -12.04 -20.09 30.08
CA GLU A 302 -12.24 -18.97 30.97
C GLU A 302 -11.28 -19.20 32.14
N GLU A 303 -10.12 -18.56 32.10
CA GLU A 303 -9.30 -18.29 33.27
C GLU A 303 -10.15 -17.38 34.19
N ASP A 304 -11.08 -17.98 34.91
CA ASP A 304 -11.63 -17.42 36.14
C ASP A 304 -10.50 -17.44 37.17
N GLU A 305 -9.63 -16.43 37.11
CA GLU A 305 -8.84 -16.03 38.26
C GLU A 305 -9.82 -15.55 39.36
N ASP A 306 -10.19 -16.48 40.24
CA ASP A 306 -10.80 -16.20 41.53
C ASP A 306 -9.88 -15.27 42.36
N GLN A 307 -10.03 -13.96 42.16
CA GLN A 307 -9.55 -12.95 43.09
C GLN A 307 -10.62 -12.68 44.15
N ASP A 308 -10.44 -13.39 45.26
CA ASP A 308 -10.91 -13.09 46.61
C ASP A 308 -11.23 -11.59 46.82
N TYR A 309 -12.52 -11.26 46.70
CA TYR A 309 -13.10 -10.07 47.32
C TYR A 309 -14.11 -10.53 48.37
N THR A 310 -13.56 -10.85 49.54
CA THR A 310 -14.29 -10.85 50.81
C THR A 310 -15.04 -9.51 50.97
N PHE A 311 -16.36 -9.51 50.77
CA PHE A 311 -17.26 -8.47 51.27
C PHE A 311 -17.92 -8.96 52.56
N PRO A 312 -17.86 -8.21 53.67
CA PRO A 312 -18.51 -8.59 54.91
C PRO A 312 -20.03 -8.45 54.78
N ILE A 313 -20.73 -9.55 55.03
CA ILE A 313 -22.17 -9.58 55.27
C ILE A 313 -22.44 -8.80 56.57
N SER A 314 -22.98 -7.59 56.46
CA SER A 314 -23.73 -7.01 57.58
C SER A 314 -25.17 -7.52 57.49
N SER A 315 -25.50 -8.34 58.47
CA SER A 315 -26.80 -8.87 58.85
C SER A 315 -27.95 -7.87 58.77
N ILE A 316 -29.06 -8.35 58.20
CA ILE A 316 -30.42 -7.85 58.44
C ILE A 316 -30.96 -8.47 59.74
N LEU A 317 -31.76 -7.68 60.46
CA LEU A 317 -32.60 -7.92 61.66
C LEU A 317 -31.95 -7.64 63.02
N GLU A 318 -32.27 -6.48 63.62
CA GLU A 318 -33.31 -6.35 64.65
C GLU A 318 -33.41 -4.89 65.19
N TRP A 319 -34.65 -4.38 65.24
CA TRP A 319 -35.21 -3.17 65.90
C TRP A 319 -35.17 -1.85 65.12
#